data_AF-A0A7K2QFG9-F1
#
_entry.id   AF-A0A7K2QFG9-F1
#
_cell.length_a   1.000
_cell.length_b   1.000
_cell.length_c   1.000
_cell.angle_alpha   90.00
_cell.angle_beta   90.00
_cell.angle_gamma   90.00
#
_symmetry.space_group_name_H-M   'P 1'
#
loop_
_entity.id
_entity.type
_entity.pdbx_description
1 polymer ?
#
loop_
_entity_poly.entity_id
_entity_poly.type
_entity_poly.pdbx_seq_one_letter_code
_entity_poly.pdbx_strand_id
1 'polypeptide(L)'
;MTAQLDAPHDLVGIGIGPFNLSLAALAQGLPDQGAGELATAFYDQRHDFRWHPGLLIDGTTLQVPFLADLVTLANPTSPWTFLNYLRHKERLFPFYFAEQFHIQRAEYDAYCRWVAGRLPGLHFGHQVDAVRWNPERDLFEVDYTQLDTDGEAVALGRTYTRSLALGIGTAPYVPEPLRPLAEAPTVPVIHSADYLDNRRRILGAEHVTVIGSGQSGAEIFLDLLRSRPAGRERLTWLARTPSFAPMEYSKLGLEHFTPDYTRYFHALPEPVRDQLVPAQWQLHKGIDAGTIAAIHEELYRRTLDGGWPDAVLTPGVSVRTAGRVATTKVELHLDHAQQGTRSRLTTDAVVLATGYRERPLTGLLAGLDPYLRKDSSGRPRIDERHRMILDPSVTGSIFVQNGERHSHGVGAPDLGLAAWRSAAILNTLTGKEPYPQPARTAFTTFGLEQAEHTRPRPAGELRPLVDHP
;
A
#
# COMPACT_ATOMS: atom_id res chain seq x y z
N MET A 1 -9.43 -3.41 45.42
CA MET A 1 -10.15 -2.79 44.30
C MET A 1 -10.03 -3.72 43.12
N THR A 2 -11.10 -4.46 42.84
CA THR A 2 -11.22 -5.35 41.68
C THR A 2 -11.08 -4.52 40.40
N ALA A 3 -10.02 -4.77 39.62
CA ALA A 3 -9.86 -4.19 38.30
C ALA A 3 -11.09 -4.56 37.47
N GLN A 4 -11.89 -3.55 37.13
CA GLN A 4 -12.96 -3.67 36.16
C GLN A 4 -12.26 -4.06 34.85
N LEU A 5 -12.44 -5.30 34.40
CA LEU A 5 -11.91 -5.78 33.13
C LEU A 5 -12.43 -4.81 32.05
N ASP A 6 -11.52 -4.17 31.32
CA ASP A 6 -11.90 -3.34 30.16
C ASP A 6 -12.79 -4.19 29.25
N ALA A 7 -13.97 -3.67 28.92
CA ALA A 7 -14.92 -4.37 28.07
C ALA A 7 -14.24 -4.70 26.73
N PRO A 8 -14.40 -5.93 26.20
CA PRO A 8 -13.72 -6.32 24.98
C PRO A 8 -14.19 -5.50 23.79
N HIS A 9 -13.27 -5.23 22.87
CA HIS A 9 -13.60 -4.63 21.57
C HIS A 9 -14.25 -5.66 20.64
N ASP A 10 -15.06 -5.16 19.71
CA ASP A 10 -15.56 -5.97 18.60
C ASP A 10 -14.47 -6.17 17.54
N LEU A 11 -13.65 -5.14 17.32
CA LEU A 11 -12.56 -5.15 16.36
C LEU A 11 -11.33 -4.39 16.88
N VAL A 12 -10.16 -5.03 16.80
CA VAL A 12 -8.87 -4.36 16.96
C VAL A 12 -8.10 -4.37 15.65
N GLY A 13 -7.71 -3.19 15.16
CA GLY A 13 -6.81 -3.07 14.01
C GLY A 13 -5.35 -2.95 14.43
N ILE A 14 -4.46 -3.66 13.73
CA ILE A 14 -3.01 -3.60 13.95
C ILE A 14 -2.36 -2.94 12.73
N GLY A 15 -1.74 -1.78 12.95
CA GLY A 15 -1.25 -0.85 11.94
C GLY A 15 -2.33 0.15 11.50
N ILE A 16 -1.97 1.43 11.40
CA ILE A 16 -2.84 2.53 10.95
C ILE A 16 -2.29 3.07 9.62
N GLY A 17 -2.18 2.17 8.63
CA GLY A 17 -2.05 2.54 7.22
C GLY A 17 -3.38 2.98 6.61
N PRO A 18 -3.41 3.43 5.34
CA PRO A 18 -4.64 3.92 4.69
C PRO A 18 -5.79 2.89 4.70
N PHE A 19 -5.47 1.59 4.63
CA PHE A 19 -6.48 0.54 4.66
C PHE A 19 -7.19 0.38 6.01
N ASN A 20 -6.44 0.32 7.12
CA ASN A 20 -7.06 0.27 8.44
C ASN A 20 -7.66 1.63 8.85
N LEU A 21 -7.11 2.75 8.35
CA LEU A 21 -7.73 4.06 8.53
C LEU A 21 -9.09 4.15 7.80
N SER A 22 -9.19 3.56 6.60
CA SER A 22 -10.46 3.38 5.88
C SER A 22 -11.45 2.53 6.69
N LEU A 23 -10.99 1.40 7.22
CA LEU A 23 -11.81 0.52 8.06
C LEU A 23 -12.31 1.24 9.32
N ALA A 24 -11.44 1.97 10.01
CA ALA A 24 -11.80 2.75 11.19
C ALA A 24 -12.82 3.85 10.86
N ALA A 25 -12.60 4.58 9.75
CA ALA A 25 -13.48 5.68 9.32
C ALA A 25 -14.88 5.18 8.93
N LEU A 26 -14.98 3.99 8.33
CA LEU A 26 -16.26 3.34 8.03
C LEU A 26 -16.87 2.68 9.29
N ALA A 27 -16.08 2.18 10.22
CA ALA A 27 -16.60 1.59 11.46
C ALA A 27 -17.32 2.61 12.36
N GLN A 28 -16.95 3.89 12.27
CA GLN A 28 -17.45 4.92 13.18
C GLN A 28 -18.98 5.09 13.10
N GLY A 29 -19.64 4.96 14.26
CA GLY A 29 -21.08 5.15 14.39
C GLY A 29 -21.93 3.99 13.85
N LEU A 30 -21.31 2.87 13.44
CA LEU A 30 -22.06 1.68 13.08
C LEU A 30 -22.65 1.01 14.33
N PRO A 31 -23.90 0.52 14.26
CA PRO A 31 -24.50 -0.19 15.38
C PRO A 31 -23.89 -1.59 15.52
N ASP A 32 -23.59 -1.98 16.76
CA ASP A 32 -23.33 -3.36 17.14
C ASP A 32 -24.65 -4.17 17.23
N GLN A 33 -24.54 -5.49 17.22
CA GLN A 33 -25.65 -6.43 17.42
C GLN A 33 -26.33 -6.27 18.79
N GLY A 34 -25.63 -5.73 19.80
CA GLY A 34 -26.12 -5.53 21.17
C GLY A 34 -26.81 -4.18 21.46
N ALA A 35 -27.13 -3.37 20.44
CA ALA A 35 -27.75 -2.03 20.53
C ALA A 35 -26.82 -0.85 20.91
N GLY A 36 -25.52 -1.08 21.04
CA GLY A 36 -24.49 -0.02 21.15
C GLY A 36 -23.86 0.33 19.79
N GLU A 37 -22.86 1.21 19.80
CA GLU A 37 -21.96 1.39 18.64
C GLU A 37 -20.87 0.30 18.64
N LEU A 38 -20.38 -0.06 17.46
CA LEU A 38 -19.30 -1.01 17.27
C LEU A 38 -18.03 -0.54 18.01
N ALA A 39 -17.58 -1.31 19.01
CA ALA A 39 -16.42 -0.95 19.81
C ALA A 39 -15.13 -1.30 19.05
N THR A 40 -14.40 -0.28 18.58
CA THR A 40 -13.17 -0.48 17.81
C THR A 40 -11.97 0.24 18.41
N ALA A 41 -10.78 -0.34 18.25
CA ALA A 41 -9.51 0.28 18.59
C ALA A 41 -8.43 -0.09 17.56
N PHE A 42 -7.62 0.86 17.12
CA PHE A 42 -6.56 0.64 16.13
C PHE A 42 -5.23 1.12 16.70
N TYR A 43 -4.17 0.33 16.54
CA TYR A 43 -2.87 0.61 17.13
C TYR A 43 -1.79 0.75 16.06
N ASP A 44 -0.94 1.76 16.17
CA ASP A 44 0.27 1.92 15.35
C ASP A 44 1.46 2.33 16.21
N GLN A 45 2.63 1.78 15.88
CA GLN A 45 3.87 2.07 16.59
C GLN A 45 4.40 3.49 16.33
N ARG A 46 4.03 4.13 15.21
CA ARG A 46 4.40 5.52 14.95
C ARG A 46 3.57 6.48 15.80
N HIS A 47 4.10 7.66 16.08
CA HIS A 47 3.41 8.69 16.86
C HIS A 47 2.35 9.47 16.09
N ASP A 48 2.37 9.36 14.77
CA ASP A 48 1.45 10.06 13.91
C ASP A 48 1.37 9.39 12.54
N PHE A 49 0.27 9.64 11.83
CA PHE A 49 0.10 9.13 10.48
C PHE A 49 1.10 9.80 9.52
N ARG A 50 1.86 8.96 8.80
CA ARG A 50 2.73 9.35 7.69
C ARG A 50 2.71 8.25 6.63
N TRP A 51 2.29 8.57 5.42
CA TRP A 51 2.23 7.60 4.33
C TRP A 51 3.39 7.80 3.35
N HIS A 52 4.36 6.87 3.40
CA HIS A 52 5.59 6.90 2.61
C HIS A 52 6.33 8.26 2.61
N PRO A 53 6.68 8.81 3.80
CA PRO A 53 7.21 10.18 3.92
C PRO A 53 8.46 10.44 3.08
N GLY A 54 9.38 9.48 2.95
CA GLY A 54 10.57 9.65 2.13
C GLY A 54 10.35 9.68 0.62
N LEU A 55 9.10 9.50 0.16
CA LEU A 55 8.69 9.56 -1.25
C LEU A 55 7.62 10.63 -1.53
N LEU A 56 7.38 11.55 -0.59
CA LEU A 56 6.54 12.73 -0.80
C LEU A 56 7.28 13.81 -1.61
N ILE A 57 7.90 13.40 -2.72
CA ILE A 57 8.64 14.29 -3.63
C ILE A 57 7.65 15.30 -4.21
N ASP A 58 8.04 16.56 -4.24
CA ASP A 58 7.18 17.64 -4.73
C ASP A 58 6.70 17.39 -6.16
N GLY A 59 5.43 17.69 -6.42
CA GLY A 59 4.77 17.45 -7.70
C GLY A 59 4.40 15.99 -8.01
N THR A 60 4.72 15.01 -7.15
CA THR A 60 4.29 13.62 -7.37
C THR A 60 2.82 13.40 -7.03
N THR A 61 2.13 12.61 -7.85
CA THR A 61 0.70 12.31 -7.71
C THR A 61 0.46 10.86 -7.27
N LEU A 62 -0.75 10.60 -6.78
CA LEU A 62 -1.30 9.26 -6.73
C LEU A 62 -1.52 8.72 -8.14
N GLN A 63 -1.47 7.41 -8.29
CA GLN A 63 -1.80 6.72 -9.54
C GLN A 63 -3.27 6.28 -9.62
N VAL A 64 -4.08 6.67 -8.63
CA VAL A 64 -5.52 6.44 -8.57
C VAL A 64 -6.28 7.77 -8.50
N PRO A 65 -7.53 7.84 -8.97
CA PRO A 65 -8.38 9.01 -8.81
C PRO A 65 -8.63 9.35 -7.33
N PHE A 66 -8.90 10.63 -7.02
CA PHE A 66 -9.25 11.05 -5.65
C PHE A 66 -10.51 10.37 -5.08
N LEU A 67 -11.34 9.76 -5.94
CA LEU A 67 -12.48 8.93 -5.51
C LEU A 67 -12.03 7.68 -4.74
N ALA A 68 -10.82 7.19 -4.99
CA ALA A 68 -10.14 6.18 -4.19
C ALA A 68 -9.58 6.78 -2.88
N ASP A 69 -10.38 7.61 -2.21
CA ASP A 69 -10.12 8.05 -0.85
C ASP A 69 -10.45 6.93 0.16
N LEU A 70 -10.50 7.25 1.45
CA LEU A 70 -10.71 6.23 2.49
C LEU A 70 -12.12 5.62 2.49
N VAL A 71 -13.14 6.30 1.94
CA VAL A 71 -14.55 5.97 2.23
C VAL A 71 -15.49 6.11 1.04
N THR A 72 -15.21 6.96 0.06
CA THR A 72 -16.15 7.41 -1.00
C THR A 72 -16.72 6.23 -1.79
N LEU A 73 -15.90 5.25 -2.18
CA LEU A 73 -16.38 4.10 -2.95
C LEU A 73 -17.28 3.12 -2.16
N ALA A 74 -17.36 3.28 -0.83
CA ALA A 74 -18.31 2.55 0.02
C ALA A 74 -19.47 3.42 0.51
N ASN A 75 -19.19 4.69 0.86
CA ASN A 75 -20.16 5.65 1.35
C ASN A 75 -19.75 7.10 0.98
N PRO A 76 -20.22 7.63 -0.17
CA PRO A 76 -19.96 9.00 -0.58
C PRO A 76 -20.51 10.08 0.38
N THR A 77 -21.43 9.72 1.28
CA THR A 77 -22.02 10.65 2.25
C THR A 77 -21.21 10.79 3.54
N SER A 78 -20.17 9.97 3.70
CA SER A 78 -19.32 9.98 4.89
C SER A 78 -18.69 11.35 5.14
N PRO A 79 -18.62 11.82 6.40
CA PRO A 79 -17.90 13.05 6.74
C PRO A 79 -16.39 12.94 6.44
N TRP A 80 -15.87 11.72 6.24
CA TRP A 80 -14.46 11.44 6.02
C TRP A 80 -14.04 11.42 4.55
N THR A 81 -14.89 11.83 3.60
CA THR A 81 -14.50 11.91 2.19
C THR A 81 -13.41 12.97 1.96
N PHE A 82 -12.61 12.79 0.92
CA PHE A 82 -11.60 13.76 0.49
C PHE A 82 -12.23 15.12 0.13
N LEU A 83 -13.43 15.11 -0.45
CA LEU A 83 -14.17 16.35 -0.75
C LEU A 83 -14.60 17.09 0.54
N ASN A 84 -15.02 16.37 1.59
CA ASN A 84 -15.31 16.98 2.89
C ASN A 84 -14.05 17.54 3.56
N TYR A 85 -12.91 16.88 3.40
CA TYR A 85 -11.60 17.43 3.80
C TYR A 85 -11.29 18.75 3.07
N LEU A 86 -11.44 18.80 1.74
CA LEU A 86 -11.21 20.02 0.96
C LEU A 86 -12.16 21.15 1.38
N ARG A 87 -13.42 20.83 1.64
CA ARG A 87 -14.40 21.79 2.19
C ARG A 87 -13.95 22.32 3.55
N HIS A 88 -13.51 21.44 4.46
CA HIS A 88 -13.00 21.84 5.78
C HIS A 88 -11.72 22.67 5.70
N LYS A 89 -10.91 22.49 4.66
CA LYS A 89 -9.71 23.29 4.39
C LYS A 89 -9.98 24.54 3.55
N GLU A 90 -11.24 24.84 3.23
CA GLU A 90 -11.65 25.96 2.38
C GLU A 90 -10.99 25.95 0.99
N ARG A 91 -10.65 24.76 0.48
CA ARG A 91 -9.96 24.55 -0.80
C ARG A 91 -10.82 23.90 -1.87
N LEU A 92 -12.11 23.67 -1.60
CA LEU A 92 -13.01 22.98 -2.53
C LEU A 92 -13.19 23.73 -3.87
N PHE A 93 -13.36 25.06 -3.85
CA PHE A 93 -13.48 25.85 -5.09
C PHE A 93 -12.18 25.86 -5.92
N PRO A 94 -11.00 26.14 -5.34
CA PRO A 94 -9.75 25.97 -6.07
C PRO A 94 -9.57 24.56 -6.65
N PHE A 95 -9.94 23.51 -5.90
CA PHE A 95 -9.85 22.14 -6.38
C PHE A 95 -10.81 21.85 -7.54
N TYR A 96 -12.04 22.38 -7.48
CA TYR A 96 -13.01 22.29 -8.56
C TYR A 96 -12.45 22.82 -9.88
N PHE A 97 -11.81 24.00 -9.87
CA PHE A 97 -11.19 24.58 -11.06
C PHE A 97 -9.84 23.96 -11.44
N ALA A 98 -9.19 23.23 -10.53
CA ALA A 98 -7.98 22.49 -10.86
C ALA A 98 -8.27 21.33 -11.83
N GLU A 99 -9.49 20.79 -11.84
CA GLU A 99 -9.96 19.71 -12.73
C GLU A 99 -9.00 18.49 -12.76
N GLN A 100 -8.37 18.19 -11.62
CA GLN A 100 -7.39 17.10 -11.47
C GLN A 100 -8.02 15.88 -10.80
N PHE A 101 -8.05 14.76 -11.53
CA PHE A 101 -8.48 13.47 -10.97
C PHE A 101 -7.41 12.84 -10.08
N HIS A 102 -6.13 13.01 -10.41
CA HIS A 102 -5.00 12.49 -9.66
C HIS A 102 -4.41 13.57 -8.77
N ILE A 103 -4.57 13.40 -7.47
CA ILE A 103 -4.10 14.36 -6.46
C ILE A 103 -2.65 14.14 -6.09
N GLN A 104 -2.02 15.17 -5.52
CA GLN A 104 -0.65 15.06 -5.02
C GLN A 104 -0.57 14.09 -3.84
N ARG A 105 0.52 13.33 -3.74
CA ARG A 105 0.72 12.41 -2.60
C ARG A 105 0.75 13.13 -1.26
N ALA A 106 1.38 14.30 -1.22
CA ALA A 106 1.43 15.14 -0.03
C ALA A 106 0.02 15.60 0.41
N GLU A 107 -0.88 15.82 -0.55
CA GLU A 107 -2.28 16.18 -0.26
C GLU A 107 -3.08 14.99 0.27
N TYR A 108 -2.88 13.79 -0.30
CA TYR A 108 -3.47 12.56 0.23
C TYR A 108 -2.96 12.23 1.65
N ASP A 109 -1.65 12.35 1.90
CA ASP A 109 -1.08 12.22 3.25
C ASP A 109 -1.70 13.23 4.22
N ALA A 110 -1.84 14.50 3.81
CA ALA A 110 -2.48 15.53 4.63
C ALA A 110 -3.96 15.24 4.91
N TYR A 111 -4.69 14.70 3.94
CA TYR A 111 -6.06 14.21 4.11
C TYR A 111 -6.13 13.07 5.12
N CYS A 112 -5.31 12.03 4.98
CA CYS A 112 -5.28 10.91 5.92
C CYS A 112 -4.88 11.37 7.33
N ARG A 113 -3.94 12.30 7.48
CA ARG A 113 -3.62 12.94 8.77
C ARG A 113 -4.80 13.71 9.34
N TRP A 114 -5.57 14.40 8.50
CA TRP A 114 -6.76 15.12 8.93
C TRP A 114 -7.82 14.17 9.51
N VAL A 115 -8.03 13.01 8.87
CA VAL A 115 -8.91 11.94 9.39
C VAL A 115 -8.33 11.35 10.67
N ALA A 116 -7.06 10.92 10.65
CA ALA A 116 -6.42 10.27 11.79
C ALA A 116 -6.37 11.15 13.05
N GLY A 117 -6.24 12.47 12.89
CA GLY A 117 -6.26 13.41 14.02
C GLY A 117 -7.65 13.74 14.57
N ARG A 118 -8.73 13.21 13.98
CA ARG A 118 -10.13 13.50 14.38
C ARG A 118 -10.96 12.26 14.66
N LEU A 119 -10.53 11.10 14.15
CA LEU A 119 -11.23 9.84 14.35
C LEU A 119 -10.91 9.28 15.74
N PRO A 120 -11.92 8.95 16.57
CA PRO A 120 -11.68 8.31 17.87
C PRO A 120 -11.21 6.85 17.70
N GLY A 121 -10.63 6.28 18.76
CA GLY A 121 -10.20 4.87 18.77
C GLY A 121 -8.89 4.58 18.02
N LEU A 122 -8.14 5.62 17.65
CA LEU A 122 -6.80 5.47 17.07
C LEU A 122 -5.73 5.71 18.15
N HIS A 123 -4.82 4.75 18.30
CA HIS A 123 -3.77 4.72 19.32
C HIS A 123 -2.39 4.69 18.65
N PHE A 124 -1.80 5.86 18.48
CA PHE A 124 -0.42 6.02 17.99
C PHE A 124 0.61 5.84 19.13
N GLY A 125 1.85 5.53 18.80
CA GLY A 125 2.91 5.22 19.76
C GLY A 125 2.68 3.88 20.48
N HIS A 126 1.90 2.97 19.89
CA HIS A 126 1.58 1.66 20.46
C HIS A 126 2.02 0.55 19.51
N GLN A 127 3.14 -0.11 19.83
CA GLN A 127 3.61 -1.27 19.09
C GLN A 127 2.88 -2.52 19.58
N VAL A 128 2.13 -3.18 18.71
CA VAL A 128 1.57 -4.50 19.04
C VAL A 128 2.67 -5.54 18.92
N ASP A 129 2.92 -6.27 20.01
CA ASP A 129 4.03 -7.20 20.12
C ASP A 129 3.59 -8.64 19.82
N ALA A 130 2.41 -9.04 20.30
CA ALA A 130 1.92 -10.39 20.15
C ALA A 130 0.39 -10.47 20.20
N VAL A 131 -0.15 -11.46 19.50
CA VAL A 131 -1.57 -11.84 19.52
C VAL A 131 -1.71 -13.31 19.92
N ARG A 132 -2.66 -13.59 20.81
CA ARG A 132 -2.98 -14.95 21.29
C ARG A 132 -4.48 -15.18 21.32
N TRP A 133 -4.91 -16.43 21.17
CA TRP A 133 -6.30 -16.82 21.41
C TRP A 133 -6.47 -17.24 22.87
N ASN A 134 -7.48 -16.70 23.55
CA ASN A 134 -7.88 -17.12 24.89
C ASN A 134 -9.19 -17.93 24.80
N PRO A 135 -9.13 -19.27 24.91
CA PRO A 135 -10.31 -20.14 24.78
C PRO A 135 -11.26 -20.07 25.97
N GLU A 136 -10.82 -19.58 27.13
CA GLU A 136 -11.71 -19.42 28.29
C GLU A 136 -12.63 -18.20 28.14
N ARG A 137 -12.21 -17.22 27.32
CA ARG A 137 -12.93 -15.97 27.10
C ARG A 137 -13.57 -15.87 25.72
N ASP A 138 -13.23 -16.77 24.80
CA ASP A 138 -13.55 -16.67 23.37
C ASP A 138 -13.11 -15.31 22.77
N LEU A 139 -11.92 -14.85 23.13
CA LEU A 139 -11.37 -13.56 22.70
C LEU A 139 -9.89 -13.68 22.32
N PHE A 140 -9.44 -12.79 21.44
CA PHE A 140 -8.02 -12.53 21.25
C PHE A 140 -7.48 -11.65 22.37
N GLU A 141 -6.28 -11.96 22.86
CA GLU A 141 -5.45 -11.09 23.69
C GLU A 141 -4.42 -10.41 22.79
N VAL A 142 -4.35 -9.08 22.87
CA VAL A 142 -3.42 -8.26 22.09
C VAL A 142 -2.50 -7.54 23.07
N ASP A 143 -1.25 -7.98 23.12
CA ASP A 143 -0.19 -7.36 23.93
C ASP A 143 0.48 -6.26 23.13
N TYR A 144 0.67 -5.09 23.77
CA TYR A 144 1.33 -3.95 23.13
C TYR A 144 2.26 -3.21 24.09
N THR A 145 3.26 -2.55 23.51
CA THR A 145 4.20 -1.66 24.17
C THR A 145 3.90 -0.22 23.75
N GLN A 146 3.70 0.66 24.72
CA GLN A 146 3.67 2.10 24.51
C GLN A 146 5.09 2.62 24.35
N LEU A 147 5.33 3.38 23.29
CA LEU A 147 6.62 3.95 22.95
C LEU A 147 6.63 5.46 23.24
N ASP A 148 7.77 6.00 23.63
CA ASP A 148 8.00 7.45 23.62
C ASP A 148 8.44 7.94 22.24
N THR A 149 8.66 9.25 22.10
CA THR A 149 9.05 9.89 20.84
C THR A 149 10.39 9.41 20.27
N ASP A 150 11.27 8.86 21.10
CA ASP A 150 12.56 8.28 20.70
C ASP A 150 12.43 6.79 20.30
N GLY A 151 11.25 6.20 20.52
CA GLY A 151 10.94 4.81 20.22
C GLY A 151 11.25 3.86 21.37
N GLU A 152 11.50 4.38 22.58
CA GLU A 152 11.80 3.58 23.75
C GLU A 152 10.53 3.16 24.49
N ALA A 153 10.57 1.99 25.14
CA ALA A 153 9.42 1.42 25.83
C ALA A 153 9.08 2.19 27.11
N VAL A 154 7.84 2.67 27.22
CA VAL A 154 7.32 3.42 28.37
C VAL A 154 6.46 2.54 29.27
N ALA A 155 5.54 1.78 28.68
CA ALA A 155 4.60 0.95 29.42
C ALA A 155 4.15 -0.26 28.59
N LEU A 156 3.78 -1.35 29.27
CA LEU A 156 3.14 -2.51 28.66
C LEU A 156 1.63 -2.42 28.87
N GLY A 157 0.87 -2.84 27.86
CA GLY A 157 -0.57 -2.90 27.91
C GLY A 157 -1.12 -4.14 27.23
N ARG A 158 -2.39 -4.41 27.49
CA ARG A 158 -3.13 -5.53 26.89
C ARG A 158 -4.55 -5.07 26.61
N THR A 159 -5.09 -5.47 25.47
CA THR A 159 -6.52 -5.35 25.17
C THR A 159 -7.09 -6.68 24.71
N TYR A 160 -8.42 -6.79 24.74
CA TYR A 160 -9.18 -7.96 24.37
C TYR A 160 -10.12 -7.65 23.23
N THR A 161 -10.24 -8.55 22.26
CA THR A 161 -11.10 -8.33 21.09
C THR A 161 -11.72 -9.62 20.54
N ARG A 162 -12.91 -9.51 19.94
CA ARG A 162 -13.56 -10.60 19.21
C ARG A 162 -12.93 -10.83 17.84
N SER A 163 -12.54 -9.74 17.16
CA SER A 163 -11.95 -9.78 15.82
C SER A 163 -10.72 -8.89 15.70
N LEU A 164 -9.87 -9.21 14.72
CA LEU A 164 -8.66 -8.47 14.39
C LEU A 164 -8.66 -8.03 12.93
N ALA A 165 -8.06 -6.88 12.63
CA ALA A 165 -7.73 -6.45 11.26
C ALA A 165 -6.23 -6.17 11.13
N LEU A 166 -5.53 -7.06 10.41
CA LEU A 166 -4.09 -6.95 10.18
C LEU A 166 -3.81 -6.05 8.98
N GLY A 167 -3.37 -4.82 9.27
CA GLY A 167 -3.02 -3.79 8.30
C GLY A 167 -1.59 -3.26 8.48
N ILE A 168 -0.64 -4.14 8.81
CA ILE A 168 0.76 -3.81 9.12
C ILE A 168 1.61 -3.39 7.90
N GLY A 169 1.00 -3.42 6.71
CA GLY A 169 1.61 -3.01 5.46
C GLY A 169 2.84 -3.84 5.06
N THR A 170 3.75 -3.19 4.36
CA THR A 170 4.95 -3.81 3.79
C THR A 170 6.23 -3.18 4.34
N ALA A 171 7.37 -3.84 4.15
CA ALA A 171 8.69 -3.36 4.53
C ALA A 171 9.57 -3.14 3.29
N PRO A 172 10.45 -2.12 3.28
CA PRO A 172 11.49 -1.93 2.27
C PRO A 172 12.22 -3.23 1.94
N TYR A 173 12.41 -3.53 0.65
CA TYR A 173 13.15 -4.70 0.22
C TYR A 173 14.52 -4.31 -0.31
N VAL A 174 15.56 -4.69 0.42
CA VAL A 174 16.95 -4.56 -0.02
C VAL A 174 17.44 -5.91 -0.56
N PRO A 175 17.87 -5.99 -1.84
CA PRO A 175 18.45 -7.22 -2.40
C PRO A 175 19.67 -7.69 -1.61
N GLU A 176 19.80 -9.01 -1.42
CA GLU A 176 20.86 -9.63 -0.62
C GLU A 176 22.28 -9.09 -0.92
N PRO A 177 22.71 -8.94 -2.20
CA PRO A 177 24.05 -8.48 -2.49
C PRO A 177 24.34 -7.02 -2.09
N LEU A 178 23.30 -6.25 -1.76
CA LEU A 178 23.37 -4.83 -1.41
C LEU A 178 23.11 -4.58 0.08
N ARG A 179 22.60 -5.57 0.83
CA ARG A 179 22.25 -5.42 2.25
C ARG A 179 23.43 -4.98 3.13
N PRO A 180 24.64 -5.59 3.03
CA PRO A 180 25.79 -5.16 3.85
C PRO A 180 26.24 -3.72 3.57
N LEU A 181 25.92 -3.18 2.40
CA LEU A 181 26.22 -1.80 2.04
C LEU A 181 25.16 -0.83 2.57
N ALA A 182 23.88 -1.23 2.53
CA ALA A 182 22.77 -0.43 3.04
C ALA A 182 22.79 -0.29 4.58
N GLU A 183 23.26 -1.32 5.27
CA GLU A 183 23.40 -1.32 6.74
C GLU A 183 24.65 -0.55 7.23
N ALA A 184 25.58 -0.22 6.34
CA ALA A 184 26.81 0.48 6.68
C ALA A 184 26.69 2.01 6.43
N PRO A 185 26.98 2.87 7.42
CA PRO A 185 26.76 4.32 7.29
C PRO A 185 27.77 5.05 6.38
N THR A 186 28.82 4.36 5.92
CA THR A 186 30.01 4.97 5.30
C THR A 186 29.76 5.54 3.91
N VAL A 187 28.93 4.89 3.09
CA VAL A 187 28.58 5.35 1.72
C VAL A 187 27.06 5.38 1.62
N PRO A 188 26.43 6.40 1.01
CA PRO A 188 24.97 6.45 0.89
C PRO A 188 24.46 5.34 -0.02
N VAL A 189 24.11 4.20 0.57
CA VAL A 189 23.28 3.16 -0.05
C VAL A 189 21.97 3.16 0.71
N ILE A 190 20.95 3.82 0.16
CA ILE A 190 19.67 4.04 0.84
C ILE A 190 18.54 3.36 0.09
N HIS A 191 17.49 2.95 0.80
CA HIS A 191 16.25 2.58 0.15
C HIS A 191 15.45 3.83 -0.25
N SER A 192 14.62 3.72 -1.28
CA SER A 192 13.76 4.83 -1.73
C SER A 192 12.82 5.35 -0.65
N ALA A 193 12.50 4.52 0.35
CA ALA A 193 11.69 4.86 1.52
C ALA A 193 12.29 6.00 2.36
N ASP A 194 13.61 6.20 2.29
CA ASP A 194 14.37 7.17 3.09
C ASP A 194 14.98 8.27 2.21
N TYR A 195 14.50 8.38 0.96
CA TYR A 195 15.10 9.25 -0.06
C TYR A 195 15.10 10.73 0.36
N LEU A 196 13.95 11.28 0.75
CA LEU A 196 13.88 12.71 1.12
C LEU A 196 14.74 13.07 2.33
N ASP A 197 14.83 12.20 3.33
CA ASP A 197 15.67 12.41 4.53
C ASP A 197 17.16 12.46 4.16
N ASN A 198 17.55 11.74 3.11
CA ASN A 198 18.92 11.65 2.62
C ASN A 198 19.18 12.51 1.37
N ARG A 199 18.17 13.23 0.85
CA ARG A 199 18.23 13.89 -0.47
C ARG A 199 19.42 14.83 -0.61
N ARG A 200 19.72 15.62 0.43
CA ARG A 200 20.90 16.52 0.44
C ARG A 200 22.21 15.75 0.31
N ARG A 201 22.36 14.64 1.04
CA ARG A 201 23.55 13.77 0.97
C ARG A 201 23.67 13.11 -0.41
N ILE A 202 22.56 12.67 -1.00
CA ILE A 202 22.55 12.08 -2.35
C ILE A 202 22.90 13.12 -3.42
N LEU A 203 22.32 14.32 -3.36
CA LEU A 203 22.65 15.39 -4.31
C LEU A 203 24.11 15.86 -4.22
N GLY A 204 24.73 15.75 -3.05
CA GLY A 204 26.15 16.05 -2.84
C GLY A 204 27.12 14.98 -3.37
N ALA A 205 26.64 13.78 -3.73
CA ALA A 205 27.48 12.73 -4.27
C ALA A 205 27.92 13.03 -5.72
N GLU A 206 29.14 12.65 -6.05
CA GLU A 206 29.72 12.92 -7.38
C GLU A 206 29.00 12.11 -8.46
N HIS A 207 28.75 10.82 -8.24
CA HIS A 207 27.97 9.93 -9.10
C HIS A 207 26.86 9.26 -8.28
N VAL A 208 25.62 9.29 -8.79
CA VAL A 208 24.48 8.61 -8.16
C VAL A 208 23.93 7.52 -9.08
N THR A 209 23.73 6.32 -8.54
CA THR A 209 23.06 5.22 -9.23
C THR A 209 21.68 4.93 -8.61
N VAL A 210 20.61 5.03 -9.39
CA VAL A 210 19.27 4.58 -9.01
C VAL A 210 19.07 3.15 -9.51
N ILE A 211 18.60 2.25 -8.64
CA ILE A 211 18.32 0.84 -8.98
C ILE A 211 16.84 0.55 -8.79
N GLY A 212 16.16 0.16 -9.87
CA GLY A 212 14.75 -0.24 -9.85
C GLY A 212 13.93 0.50 -10.90
N SER A 213 13.01 -0.22 -11.55
CA SER A 213 12.29 0.22 -12.75
C SER A 213 10.90 0.79 -12.51
N GLY A 214 10.41 0.75 -11.27
CA GLY A 214 9.04 1.18 -10.94
C GLY A 214 8.93 2.69 -10.75
N GLN A 215 7.71 3.15 -10.44
CA GLN A 215 7.38 4.57 -10.24
C GLN A 215 8.37 5.31 -9.33
N SER A 216 8.71 4.77 -8.15
CA SER A 216 9.64 5.44 -7.23
C SER A 216 11.04 5.64 -7.84
N GLY A 217 11.51 4.70 -8.65
CA GLY A 217 12.81 4.84 -9.33
C GLY A 217 12.79 5.95 -10.36
N ALA A 218 11.71 6.04 -11.14
CA ALA A 218 11.50 7.08 -12.12
C ALA A 218 11.41 8.48 -11.49
N GLU A 219 10.64 8.62 -10.41
CA GLU A 219 10.47 9.90 -9.72
C GLU A 219 11.75 10.39 -9.05
N ILE A 220 12.48 9.48 -8.39
CA ILE A 220 13.78 9.81 -7.80
C ILE A 220 14.76 10.20 -8.90
N PHE A 221 14.81 9.46 -10.01
CA PHE A 221 15.67 9.80 -11.12
C PHE A 221 15.32 11.18 -11.70
N LEU A 222 14.04 11.48 -11.90
CA LEU A 222 13.55 12.77 -12.40
C LEU A 222 13.90 13.92 -11.44
N ASP A 223 13.70 13.72 -10.13
CA ASP A 223 14.04 14.71 -9.10
C ASP A 223 15.54 15.01 -9.06
N LEU A 224 16.38 13.97 -9.10
CA LEU A 224 17.83 14.10 -9.17
C LEU A 224 18.27 14.77 -10.46
N LEU A 225 17.68 14.39 -11.59
CA LEU A 225 17.97 14.98 -12.88
C LEU A 225 17.71 16.48 -12.81
N ARG A 226 16.48 16.91 -12.50
CA ARG A 226 16.08 18.33 -12.39
C ARG A 226 16.93 19.14 -11.41
N SER A 227 17.41 18.51 -10.34
CA SER A 227 18.13 19.20 -9.26
C SER A 227 19.63 19.31 -9.47
N ARG A 228 20.20 18.59 -10.46
CA ARG A 228 21.65 18.59 -10.70
C ARG A 228 22.02 19.47 -11.91
N PRO A 229 23.19 20.15 -11.87
CA PRO A 229 23.60 21.05 -12.93
C PRO A 229 23.70 20.36 -14.29
N ALA A 230 23.27 21.06 -15.34
CA ALA A 230 23.34 20.56 -16.71
C ALA A 230 24.79 20.21 -17.10
N GLY A 231 24.99 19.03 -17.71
CA GLY A 231 26.31 18.52 -18.13
C GLY A 231 27.21 18.02 -17.00
N ARG A 232 26.72 17.99 -15.75
CA ARG A 232 27.41 17.46 -14.57
C ARG A 232 26.47 16.61 -13.70
N GLU A 233 25.47 16.00 -14.34
CA GLU A 233 24.48 15.18 -13.66
C GLU A 233 25.10 13.93 -13.08
N ARG A 234 25.96 13.21 -13.81
CA ARG A 234 26.55 11.94 -13.38
C ARG A 234 25.50 11.03 -12.72
N LEU A 235 24.47 10.70 -13.50
CA LEU A 235 23.37 9.86 -13.05
C LEU A 235 23.36 8.55 -13.85
N THR A 236 23.22 7.42 -13.14
CA THR A 236 22.93 6.14 -13.77
C THR A 236 21.62 5.57 -13.22
N TRP A 237 20.72 5.13 -14.09
CA TRP A 237 19.49 4.43 -13.72
C TRP A 237 19.49 3.01 -14.28
N LEU A 238 19.55 2.02 -13.38
CA LEU A 238 19.60 0.61 -13.73
C LEU A 238 18.27 -0.08 -13.40
N ALA A 239 17.77 -0.87 -14.36
CA ALA A 239 16.54 -1.62 -14.22
C ALA A 239 16.76 -3.08 -14.64
N ARG A 240 16.23 -4.02 -13.85
CA ARG A 240 16.23 -5.45 -14.21
C ARG A 240 15.22 -5.77 -15.31
N THR A 241 14.11 -5.01 -15.38
CA THR A 241 13.11 -5.18 -16.43
C THR A 241 13.74 -4.88 -17.80
N PRO A 242 13.28 -5.54 -18.87
CA PRO A 242 13.84 -5.35 -20.22
C PRO A 242 13.58 -3.95 -20.79
N SER A 243 12.69 -3.17 -20.18
CA SER A 243 12.41 -1.78 -20.55
C SER A 243 11.94 -0.97 -19.33
N PHE A 244 11.98 0.36 -19.48
CA PHE A 244 11.24 1.30 -18.64
C PHE A 244 9.82 1.40 -19.19
N ALA A 245 8.95 0.48 -18.78
CA ALA A 245 7.61 0.36 -19.35
C ALA A 245 6.58 1.24 -18.61
N PRO A 246 5.62 1.82 -19.35
CA PRO A 246 4.47 2.46 -18.71
C PRO A 246 3.64 1.42 -17.95
N MET A 247 2.95 1.89 -16.91
CA MET A 247 1.89 1.13 -16.25
C MET A 247 0.69 1.04 -17.19
N GLU A 248 0.07 -0.13 -17.25
CA GLU A 248 -1.18 -0.33 -17.98
C GLU A 248 -2.30 0.51 -17.32
N TYR A 249 -2.87 1.44 -18.08
CA TYR A 249 -3.86 2.40 -17.58
C TYR A 249 -5.05 2.56 -18.53
N SER A 250 -5.22 1.65 -19.50
CA SER A 250 -6.43 1.61 -20.33
C SER A 250 -7.65 1.25 -19.47
N LYS A 251 -8.82 1.76 -19.85
CA LYS A 251 -10.07 1.58 -19.08
C LYS A 251 -10.43 0.10 -18.85
N LEU A 252 -10.23 -0.75 -19.86
CA LEU A 252 -10.43 -2.21 -19.73
C LEU A 252 -9.31 -2.89 -18.94
N GLY A 253 -8.06 -2.42 -19.08
CA GLY A 253 -6.94 -2.91 -18.27
C GLY A 253 -7.19 -2.66 -16.78
N LEU A 254 -7.70 -1.47 -16.43
CA LEU A 254 -8.02 -1.08 -15.06
C LEU A 254 -9.15 -1.91 -14.43
N GLU A 255 -9.97 -2.62 -15.20
CA GLU A 255 -10.98 -3.52 -14.63
C GLU A 255 -10.36 -4.71 -13.86
N HIS A 256 -9.05 -4.96 -14.00
CA HIS A 256 -8.32 -5.89 -13.13
C HIS A 256 -8.21 -5.41 -11.67
N PHE A 257 -8.52 -4.14 -11.39
CA PHE A 257 -8.56 -3.54 -10.05
C PHE A 257 -9.99 -3.41 -9.53
N THR A 258 -10.86 -4.33 -9.91
CA THR A 258 -12.27 -4.37 -9.48
C THR A 258 -12.55 -5.56 -8.57
N PRO A 259 -13.59 -5.48 -7.72
CA PRO A 259 -14.09 -6.63 -6.97
C PRO A 259 -14.37 -7.87 -7.82
N ASP A 260 -14.82 -7.70 -9.07
CA ASP A 260 -15.10 -8.82 -9.99
C ASP A 260 -13.83 -9.59 -10.34
N TYR A 261 -12.73 -8.88 -10.64
CA TYR A 261 -11.43 -9.52 -10.88
C TYR A 261 -10.89 -10.20 -9.61
N THR A 262 -11.00 -9.55 -8.45
CA THR A 262 -10.58 -10.15 -7.17
C THR A 262 -11.29 -11.47 -6.89
N ARG A 263 -12.61 -11.54 -7.09
CA ARG A 263 -13.39 -12.78 -6.93
C ARG A 263 -12.96 -13.86 -7.93
N TYR A 264 -12.80 -13.50 -9.20
CA TYR A 264 -12.30 -14.41 -10.23
C TYR A 264 -10.92 -14.96 -9.88
N PHE A 265 -9.98 -14.09 -9.51
CA PHE A 265 -8.63 -14.47 -9.17
C PHE A 265 -8.59 -15.41 -7.96
N HIS A 266 -9.38 -15.11 -6.92
CA HIS A 266 -9.46 -15.94 -5.71
C HIS A 266 -9.90 -17.37 -6.01
N ALA A 267 -10.86 -17.56 -6.91
CA ALA A 267 -11.36 -18.86 -7.31
C ALA A 267 -10.36 -19.72 -8.11
N LEU A 268 -9.27 -19.14 -8.63
CA LEU A 268 -8.27 -19.90 -9.40
C LEU A 268 -7.49 -20.88 -8.52
N PRO A 269 -6.97 -22.00 -9.09
CA PRO A 269 -6.05 -22.88 -8.37
C PRO A 269 -4.78 -22.13 -7.90
N GLU A 270 -4.24 -22.51 -6.74
CA GLU A 270 -3.05 -21.87 -6.15
C GLU A 270 -1.85 -21.75 -7.12
N PRO A 271 -1.46 -22.80 -7.87
CA PRO A 271 -0.34 -22.68 -8.81
C PRO A 271 -0.60 -21.67 -9.93
N VAL A 272 -1.85 -21.46 -10.32
CA VAL A 272 -2.23 -20.48 -11.35
C VAL A 272 -2.12 -19.07 -10.78
N ARG A 273 -2.62 -18.83 -9.56
CA ARG A 273 -2.48 -17.55 -8.86
C ARG A 273 -1.01 -17.14 -8.70
N ASP A 274 -0.17 -18.09 -8.30
CA ASP A 274 1.27 -17.86 -8.09
C ASP A 274 2.04 -17.53 -9.38
N GLN A 275 1.59 -18.03 -10.52
CA GLN A 275 2.16 -17.69 -11.83
C GLN A 275 1.65 -16.33 -12.36
N LEU A 276 0.36 -16.03 -12.17
CA LEU A 276 -0.26 -14.81 -12.69
C LEU A 276 0.27 -13.54 -12.03
N VAL A 277 0.44 -13.54 -10.72
CA VAL A 277 0.80 -12.34 -9.96
C VAL A 277 2.14 -11.71 -10.41
N PRO A 278 3.22 -12.49 -10.66
CA PRO A 278 4.43 -11.98 -11.29
C PRO A 278 4.26 -11.60 -12.76
N ALA A 279 3.45 -12.34 -13.54
CA ALA A 279 3.22 -12.07 -14.96
C ALA A 279 2.49 -10.74 -15.20
N GLN A 280 1.63 -10.34 -14.26
CA GLN A 280 0.84 -9.10 -14.29
C GLN A 280 1.59 -7.87 -13.77
N TRP A 281 2.92 -7.86 -13.82
CA TRP A 281 3.71 -6.76 -13.28
C TRP A 281 3.40 -5.41 -13.94
N GLN A 282 3.03 -5.37 -15.23
CA GLN A 282 2.70 -4.11 -15.92
C GLN A 282 1.44 -3.43 -15.39
N LEU A 283 0.53 -4.19 -14.74
CA LEU A 283 -0.66 -3.61 -14.12
C LEU A 283 -0.30 -2.74 -12.90
N HIS A 284 0.79 -3.04 -12.17
CA HIS A 284 1.03 -2.45 -10.84
C HIS A 284 2.49 -2.06 -10.53
N LYS A 285 3.45 -2.39 -11.39
CA LYS A 285 4.90 -2.08 -11.22
C LYS A 285 5.47 -1.23 -12.36
N GLY A 286 4.64 -0.83 -13.32
CA GLY A 286 5.04 0.10 -14.38
C GLY A 286 5.24 1.52 -13.84
N ILE A 287 5.69 2.40 -14.73
CA ILE A 287 5.85 3.83 -14.44
C ILE A 287 4.64 4.57 -15.01
N ASP A 288 4.15 5.59 -14.32
CA ASP A 288 3.17 6.50 -14.89
C ASP A 288 3.67 7.09 -16.23
N ALA A 289 2.79 7.13 -17.23
CA ALA A 289 3.16 7.57 -18.57
C ALA A 289 3.60 9.04 -18.59
N GLY A 290 2.99 9.89 -17.75
CA GLY A 290 3.40 11.29 -17.58
C GLY A 290 4.79 11.42 -16.98
N THR A 291 5.15 10.54 -16.03
CA THR A 291 6.49 10.51 -15.44
C THR A 291 7.55 10.09 -16.46
N ILE A 292 7.28 9.08 -17.29
CA ILE A 292 8.17 8.69 -18.40
C ILE A 292 8.35 9.88 -19.37
N ALA A 293 7.26 10.53 -19.75
CA ALA A 293 7.29 11.69 -20.64
C ALA A 293 8.12 12.83 -20.02
N ALA A 294 7.91 13.15 -18.74
CA ALA A 294 8.64 14.20 -18.03
C ALA A 294 10.15 13.92 -17.93
N ILE A 295 10.57 12.65 -17.78
CA ILE A 295 11.99 12.27 -17.83
C ILE A 295 12.55 12.53 -19.23
N HIS A 296 11.85 12.10 -20.27
CA HIS A 296 12.29 12.30 -21.65
C HIS A 296 12.37 13.79 -22.01
N GLU A 297 11.33 14.56 -21.68
CA GLU A 297 11.29 16.01 -21.88
C GLU A 297 12.44 16.72 -21.16
N GLU A 298 12.75 16.32 -19.93
CA GLU A 298 13.87 16.85 -19.17
C GLU A 298 15.22 16.55 -19.82
N LEU A 299 15.44 15.30 -20.26
CA LEU A 299 16.65 14.90 -20.97
C LEU A 299 16.80 15.67 -22.28
N TYR A 300 15.72 15.80 -23.05
CA TYR A 300 15.71 16.53 -24.33
C TYR A 300 15.96 18.03 -24.12
N ARG A 301 15.33 18.64 -23.11
CA ARG A 301 15.54 20.05 -22.76
C ARG A 301 17.01 20.35 -22.44
N ARG A 302 17.75 19.39 -21.91
CA ARG A 302 19.19 19.55 -21.59
C ARG A 302 20.10 19.49 -22.81
N THR A 303 19.60 19.10 -23.99
CA THR A 303 20.38 19.12 -25.23
C THR A 303 20.31 20.46 -25.97
N LEU A 304 19.56 21.45 -25.45
CA LEU A 304 19.30 22.72 -26.14
C LEU A 304 20.59 23.50 -26.46
N ASP A 305 21.57 23.48 -25.56
CA ASP A 305 22.85 24.16 -25.75
C ASP A 305 23.91 23.27 -26.45
N GLY A 306 23.49 22.11 -26.97
CA GLY A 306 24.34 21.10 -27.60
C GLY A 306 24.91 20.07 -26.61
N GLY A 307 25.27 18.89 -27.13
CA GLY A 307 25.77 17.77 -26.33
C GLY A 307 24.67 16.87 -25.74
N TRP A 308 25.09 15.85 -25.00
CA TRP A 308 24.22 14.91 -24.30
C TRP A 308 24.28 15.15 -22.78
N PRO A 309 23.18 14.98 -22.03
CA PRO A 309 23.21 15.01 -20.57
C PRO A 309 24.14 13.92 -20.03
N ASP A 310 24.78 14.17 -18.88
CA ASP A 310 25.62 13.16 -18.21
C ASP A 310 24.74 12.17 -17.42
N ALA A 311 23.86 11.48 -18.14
CA ALA A 311 22.89 10.55 -17.61
C ALA A 311 22.81 9.27 -18.45
N VAL A 312 22.82 8.12 -17.79
CA VAL A 312 22.75 6.79 -18.42
C VAL A 312 21.53 6.05 -17.89
N LEU A 313 20.66 5.57 -18.78
CA LEU A 313 19.51 4.75 -18.44
C LEU A 313 19.70 3.37 -19.09
N THR A 314 19.74 2.30 -18.29
CA THR A 314 20.01 0.95 -18.80
C THR A 314 19.03 -0.07 -18.23
N PRO A 315 18.06 -0.55 -19.03
CA PRO A 315 17.21 -1.68 -18.67
C PRO A 315 17.95 -3.02 -18.87
N GLY A 316 17.35 -4.12 -18.44
CA GLY A 316 17.89 -5.48 -18.59
C GLY A 316 19.11 -5.80 -17.70
N VAL A 317 19.43 -4.95 -16.72
CA VAL A 317 20.62 -5.07 -15.87
C VAL A 317 20.26 -5.53 -14.46
N SER A 318 20.94 -6.57 -13.99
CA SER A 318 20.88 -7.03 -12.60
C SER A 318 22.19 -6.76 -11.87
N VAL A 319 22.10 -6.37 -10.59
CA VAL A 319 23.27 -6.35 -9.69
C VAL A 319 23.50 -7.74 -9.13
N ARG A 320 24.63 -8.35 -9.47
CA ARG A 320 25.00 -9.69 -9.02
C ARG A 320 25.70 -9.67 -7.67
N THR A 321 26.65 -8.76 -7.52
CA THR A 321 27.42 -8.51 -6.30
C THR A 321 27.72 -7.02 -6.20
N ALA A 322 27.95 -6.53 -4.99
CA ALA A 322 28.43 -5.17 -4.78
C ALA A 322 29.45 -5.16 -3.64
N GLY A 323 30.39 -4.22 -3.72
CA GLY A 323 31.43 -4.07 -2.72
C GLY A 323 31.82 -2.62 -2.54
N ARG A 324 32.52 -2.34 -1.44
CA ARG A 324 33.16 -1.03 -1.25
C ARG A 324 34.48 -1.01 -2.00
N VAL A 325 34.76 0.12 -2.64
CA VAL A 325 36.07 0.43 -3.21
C VAL A 325 36.56 1.71 -2.56
N ALA A 326 37.79 1.67 -2.03
CA ALA A 326 38.31 2.69 -1.12
C ALA A 326 37.36 2.91 0.08
N THR A 327 37.44 4.07 0.74
CA THR A 327 36.63 4.40 1.92
C THR A 327 35.27 5.00 1.58
N THR A 328 35.05 5.45 0.33
CA THR A 328 33.90 6.31 -0.02
C THR A 328 33.09 5.88 -1.24
N LYS A 329 33.47 4.82 -1.97
CA LYS A 329 32.78 4.41 -3.21
C LYS A 329 32.21 3.01 -3.15
N VAL A 330 31.18 2.77 -3.97
CA VAL A 330 30.55 1.46 -4.20
C VAL A 330 30.87 1.00 -5.61
N GLU A 331 31.32 -0.24 -5.75
CA GLU A 331 31.42 -0.92 -7.04
C GLU A 331 30.30 -1.95 -7.17
N LEU A 332 29.45 -1.76 -8.18
CA LEU A 332 28.36 -2.66 -8.56
C LEU A 332 28.84 -3.60 -9.68
N HIS A 333 28.67 -4.90 -9.49
CA HIS A 333 28.97 -5.90 -10.52
C HIS A 333 27.67 -6.24 -11.24
N LEU A 334 27.62 -5.88 -12.51
CA LEU A 334 26.41 -5.87 -13.32
C LEU A 334 26.39 -7.07 -14.27
N ASP A 335 25.20 -7.59 -14.53
CA ASP A 335 24.92 -8.62 -15.51
C ASP A 335 23.79 -8.15 -16.45
N HIS A 336 24.02 -8.18 -17.76
CA HIS A 336 23.03 -7.86 -18.78
C HIS A 336 22.59 -9.14 -19.49
N ALA A 337 21.47 -9.72 -19.04
CA ALA A 337 21.05 -11.07 -19.41
C ALA A 337 20.92 -11.30 -20.93
N GLN A 338 20.36 -10.33 -21.68
CA GLN A 338 20.19 -10.47 -23.13
C GLN A 338 21.51 -10.41 -23.92
N GLN A 339 22.53 -9.74 -23.38
CA GLN A 339 23.84 -9.63 -24.03
C GLN A 339 24.78 -10.76 -23.56
N GLY A 340 24.48 -11.42 -22.43
CA GLY A 340 25.39 -12.34 -21.77
C GLY A 340 26.67 -11.65 -21.28
N THR A 341 26.63 -10.33 -21.07
CA THR A 341 27.80 -9.51 -20.71
C THR A 341 27.79 -9.16 -19.23
N ARG A 342 29.01 -9.00 -18.68
CA ARG A 342 29.23 -8.53 -17.32
C ARG A 342 30.07 -7.27 -17.34
N SER A 343 29.75 -6.33 -16.45
CA SER A 343 30.50 -5.09 -16.30
C SER A 343 30.58 -4.67 -14.83
N ARG A 344 31.31 -3.59 -14.57
CA ARG A 344 31.43 -2.97 -13.25
C ARG A 344 31.08 -1.49 -13.35
N LEU A 345 30.41 -0.97 -12.34
CA LEU A 345 30.06 0.44 -12.21
C LEU A 345 30.51 0.94 -10.85
N THR A 346 31.38 1.96 -10.83
CA THR A 346 31.75 2.64 -9.57
C THR A 346 30.92 3.91 -9.40
N THR A 347 30.35 4.07 -8.22
CA THR A 347 29.45 5.19 -7.89
C THR A 347 29.65 5.65 -6.44
N ASP A 348 29.23 6.87 -6.14
CA ASP A 348 29.42 7.52 -4.83
C ASP A 348 28.14 7.46 -3.98
N ALA A 349 26.99 7.20 -4.61
CA ALA A 349 25.72 6.94 -3.94
C ALA A 349 24.86 5.94 -4.71
N VAL A 350 24.07 5.14 -3.99
CA VAL A 350 23.09 4.22 -4.56
C VAL A 350 21.73 4.45 -3.91
N VAL A 351 20.70 4.65 -4.73
CA VAL A 351 19.30 4.69 -4.27
C VAL A 351 18.57 3.44 -4.75
N LEU A 352 18.13 2.62 -3.81
CA LEU A 352 17.43 1.36 -4.04
C LEU A 352 15.93 1.61 -4.12
N ALA A 353 15.42 1.80 -5.34
CA ALA A 353 13.99 1.80 -5.66
C ALA A 353 13.49 0.36 -5.92
N THR A 354 13.86 -0.56 -5.02
CA THR A 354 13.66 -2.02 -5.16
C THR A 354 12.34 -2.53 -4.61
N GLY A 355 11.46 -1.61 -4.21
CA GLY A 355 10.10 -1.88 -3.78
C GLY A 355 10.01 -2.44 -2.37
N TYR A 356 8.86 -3.01 -2.04
CA TYR A 356 8.54 -3.49 -0.71
C TYR A 356 8.12 -4.96 -0.74
N ARG A 357 8.18 -5.63 0.40
CA ARG A 357 7.66 -6.98 0.63
C ARG A 357 6.72 -7.00 1.83
N GLU A 358 5.77 -7.93 1.82
CA GLU A 358 4.90 -8.20 2.96
C GLU A 358 5.73 -8.45 4.23
N ARG A 359 5.28 -7.91 5.36
CA ARG A 359 5.96 -8.12 6.64
C ARG A 359 5.73 -9.56 7.11
N PRO A 360 6.77 -10.23 7.64
CA PRO A 360 6.60 -11.53 8.27
C PRO A 360 5.63 -11.45 9.46
N LEU A 361 4.72 -12.41 9.55
CA LEU A 361 3.75 -12.51 10.65
C LEU A 361 4.24 -13.38 11.81
N THR A 362 5.41 -14.02 11.68
CA THR A 362 5.91 -15.05 12.60
C THR A 362 6.11 -14.56 14.03
N GLY A 363 6.46 -13.29 14.24
CA GLY A 363 6.53 -12.69 15.58
C GLY A 363 5.14 -12.38 16.14
N LEU A 364 4.42 -11.52 15.43
CA LEU A 364 3.10 -11.01 15.83
C LEU A 364 2.07 -12.12 16.11
N LEU A 365 2.04 -13.14 15.24
CA LEU A 365 1.09 -14.25 15.30
C LEU A 365 1.72 -15.57 15.79
N ALA A 366 2.89 -15.52 16.44
CA ALA A 366 3.56 -16.73 16.94
C ALA A 366 2.63 -17.62 17.77
N GLY A 367 1.85 -17.01 18.66
CA GLY A 367 0.90 -17.71 19.53
C GLY A 367 -0.32 -18.28 18.80
N LEU A 368 -0.51 -17.94 17.53
CA LEU A 368 -1.59 -18.42 16.68
C LEU A 368 -1.14 -19.42 15.62
N ASP A 369 0.18 -19.66 15.47
CA ASP A 369 0.73 -20.53 14.43
C ASP A 369 0.08 -21.93 14.36
N PRO A 370 -0.20 -22.62 15.49
CA PRO A 370 -0.88 -23.92 15.48
C PRO A 370 -2.31 -23.89 14.90
N TYR A 371 -2.96 -22.73 14.94
CA TYR A 371 -4.35 -22.56 14.47
C TYR A 371 -4.41 -22.04 13.02
N LEU A 372 -3.32 -21.50 12.47
CA LEU A 372 -3.29 -20.96 11.12
C LEU A 372 -3.34 -22.07 10.07
N ARG A 373 -4.35 -22.04 9.17
CA ARG A 373 -4.32 -22.87 7.97
C ARG A 373 -3.44 -22.20 6.92
N LYS A 374 -2.39 -22.90 6.49
CA LYS A 374 -1.43 -22.43 5.49
C LYS A 374 -1.64 -23.10 4.14
N ASP A 375 -1.22 -22.42 3.08
CA ASP A 375 -1.20 -22.94 1.72
C ASP A 375 0.07 -23.77 1.46
N SER A 376 0.27 -24.26 0.23
CA SER A 376 1.41 -25.13 -0.09
C SER A 376 2.77 -24.42 0.01
N SER A 377 2.77 -23.08 -0.01
CA SER A 377 3.95 -22.22 0.14
C SER A 377 4.15 -21.71 1.57
N GLY A 378 3.35 -22.19 2.53
CA GLY A 378 3.44 -21.80 3.94
C GLY A 378 2.85 -20.42 4.28
N ARG A 379 2.09 -19.81 3.35
CA ARG A 379 1.40 -18.53 3.57
C ARG A 379 0.02 -18.76 4.19
N PRO A 380 -0.54 -17.83 4.98
CA PRO A 380 -1.91 -17.96 5.47
C PRO A 380 -2.90 -18.13 4.33
N ARG A 381 -3.85 -19.07 4.48
CA ARG A 381 -5.02 -19.16 3.60
C ARG A 381 -6.02 -18.10 3.99
N ILE A 382 -6.52 -17.37 3.01
CA ILE A 382 -7.43 -16.24 3.20
C ILE A 382 -8.69 -16.53 2.39
N ASP A 383 -9.86 -16.45 3.04
CA ASP A 383 -11.15 -16.66 2.39
C ASP A 383 -11.57 -15.44 1.55
N GLU A 384 -12.66 -15.57 0.80
CA GLU A 384 -13.20 -14.53 -0.09
C GLU A 384 -13.70 -13.27 0.65
N ARG A 385 -13.83 -13.36 1.98
CA ARG A 385 -14.19 -12.25 2.87
C ARG A 385 -12.97 -11.65 3.58
N HIS A 386 -11.78 -11.94 3.08
CA HIS A 386 -10.50 -11.46 3.59
C HIS A 386 -10.18 -11.94 5.00
N ARG A 387 -10.75 -13.07 5.46
CA ARG A 387 -10.42 -13.67 6.76
C ARG A 387 -9.36 -14.75 6.60
N MET A 388 -8.38 -14.76 7.51
CA MET A 388 -7.50 -15.91 7.68
C MET A 388 -8.33 -17.13 8.07
N ILE A 389 -8.10 -18.25 7.40
CA ILE A 389 -8.74 -19.53 7.76
C ILE A 389 -8.00 -20.08 8.98
N LEU A 390 -8.73 -20.19 10.09
CA LEU A 390 -8.25 -20.70 11.37
C LEU A 390 -8.79 -22.12 11.65
N ASP A 391 -8.19 -22.79 12.62
CA ASP A 391 -8.78 -23.99 13.22
C ASP A 391 -10.14 -23.65 13.86
N PRO A 392 -11.16 -24.53 13.76
CA PRO A 392 -12.49 -24.27 14.32
C PRO A 392 -12.54 -24.00 15.83
N SER A 393 -11.48 -24.34 16.58
CA SER A 393 -11.36 -23.99 18.00
C SER A 393 -11.16 -22.50 18.27
N VAL A 394 -10.81 -21.71 17.25
CA VAL A 394 -10.75 -20.24 17.32
C VAL A 394 -12.03 -19.67 16.71
N THR A 395 -12.91 -19.16 17.57
CA THR A 395 -14.22 -18.62 17.16
C THR A 395 -14.14 -17.15 16.71
N GLY A 396 -13.07 -16.46 17.06
CA GLY A 396 -12.77 -15.10 16.59
C GLY A 396 -12.28 -15.06 15.14
N SER A 397 -12.37 -13.88 14.52
CA SER A 397 -11.95 -13.66 13.12
C SER A 397 -10.71 -12.78 13.01
N ILE A 398 -9.81 -13.11 12.08
CA ILE A 398 -8.66 -12.26 11.72
C ILE A 398 -8.80 -11.86 10.26
N PHE A 399 -9.11 -10.59 10.02
CA PHE A 399 -9.17 -9.97 8.70
C PHE A 399 -7.80 -9.48 8.25
N VAL A 400 -7.56 -9.48 6.94
CA VAL A 400 -6.31 -9.04 6.32
C VAL A 400 -6.56 -7.83 5.43
N GLN A 401 -5.68 -6.84 5.54
CA GLN A 401 -5.68 -5.63 4.74
C GLN A 401 -4.31 -5.47 4.08
N ASN A 402 -4.24 -5.67 2.75
CA ASN A 402 -3.01 -5.55 1.95
C ASN A 402 -1.90 -6.56 2.33
N GLY A 403 -2.29 -7.76 2.77
CA GLY A 403 -1.43 -8.92 3.05
C GLY A 403 -1.88 -10.19 2.32
N GLU A 404 -2.77 -10.05 1.33
CA GLU A 404 -3.48 -11.14 0.68
C GLU A 404 -3.24 -11.21 -0.83
N ARG A 405 -2.17 -10.60 -1.34
CA ARG A 405 -1.88 -10.52 -2.79
C ARG A 405 -1.81 -11.89 -3.47
N HIS A 406 -1.35 -12.94 -2.77
CA HIS A 406 -1.30 -14.31 -3.30
C HIS A 406 -2.68 -14.96 -3.48
N SER A 407 -3.70 -14.45 -2.82
CA SER A 407 -5.06 -15.00 -2.85
C SER A 407 -6.07 -14.07 -3.52
N HIS A 408 -5.86 -12.75 -3.51
CA HIS A 408 -6.80 -11.75 -4.05
C HIS A 408 -6.21 -10.94 -5.22
N GLY A 409 -4.98 -11.23 -5.62
CA GLY A 409 -4.38 -10.75 -6.86
C GLY A 409 -3.75 -9.37 -6.74
N VAL A 410 -3.47 -8.76 -7.90
CA VAL A 410 -2.71 -7.51 -8.01
C VAL A 410 -3.41 -6.28 -7.44
N GLY A 411 -4.73 -6.36 -7.21
CA GLY A 411 -5.52 -5.29 -6.60
C GLY A 411 -5.41 -5.18 -5.07
N ALA A 412 -4.85 -6.17 -4.38
CA ALA A 412 -4.71 -6.13 -2.92
C ALA A 412 -4.06 -4.83 -2.36
N PRO A 413 -2.98 -4.28 -2.95
CA PRO A 413 -2.39 -3.00 -2.55
C PRO A 413 -3.06 -1.75 -3.14
N ASP A 414 -4.11 -1.89 -3.95
CA ASP A 414 -4.74 -0.76 -4.63
C ASP A 414 -5.65 0.03 -3.68
N LEU A 415 -5.48 1.35 -3.61
CA LEU A 415 -6.30 2.23 -2.77
C LEU A 415 -7.77 2.27 -3.23
N GLY A 416 -8.05 2.04 -4.52
CA GLY A 416 -9.40 1.95 -5.08
C GLY A 416 -10.21 0.77 -4.54
N LEU A 417 -9.54 -0.25 -3.98
CA LEU A 417 -10.20 -1.38 -3.31
C LEU A 417 -10.22 -1.26 -1.79
N ALA A 418 -9.65 -0.19 -1.21
CA ALA A 418 -9.58 0.00 0.24
C ALA A 418 -10.97 0.09 0.88
N ALA A 419 -11.81 1.02 0.42
CA ALA A 419 -13.14 1.23 0.96
C ALA A 419 -14.05 0.01 0.73
N TRP A 420 -13.93 -0.63 -0.44
CA TRP A 420 -14.66 -1.88 -0.75
C TRP A 420 -14.30 -3.00 0.23
N ARG A 421 -13.01 -3.26 0.44
CA ARG A 421 -12.55 -4.31 1.36
C ARG A 421 -12.94 -4.01 2.80
N SER A 422 -12.78 -2.76 3.25
CA SER A 422 -13.23 -2.31 4.57
C SER A 422 -14.74 -2.52 4.76
N ALA A 423 -15.55 -2.20 3.76
CA ALA A 423 -16.99 -2.43 3.78
C ALA A 423 -17.34 -3.94 3.81
N ALA A 424 -16.65 -4.79 3.05
CA ALA A 424 -16.82 -6.24 3.09
C ALA A 424 -16.48 -6.83 4.48
N ILE A 425 -15.42 -6.32 5.12
CA ILE A 425 -15.03 -6.68 6.49
C ILE A 425 -16.14 -6.28 7.47
N LEU A 426 -16.64 -5.04 7.41
CA LEU A 426 -17.68 -4.55 8.32
C LEU A 426 -19.02 -5.26 8.12
N ASN A 427 -19.40 -5.59 6.89
CA ASN A 427 -20.58 -6.42 6.63
C ASN A 427 -20.44 -7.80 7.27
N THR A 428 -19.25 -8.41 7.16
CA THR A 428 -18.98 -9.71 7.79
C THR A 428 -18.98 -9.62 9.31
N LEU A 429 -18.31 -8.61 9.88
CA LEU A 429 -18.19 -8.38 11.32
C LEU A 429 -19.56 -8.11 11.97
N THR A 430 -20.38 -7.28 11.33
CA THR A 430 -21.70 -6.91 11.85
C THR A 430 -22.77 -7.95 11.52
N GLY A 431 -22.50 -8.95 10.68
CA GLY A 431 -23.52 -9.91 10.23
C GLY A 431 -24.72 -9.27 9.50
N LYS A 432 -24.56 -8.03 9.05
CA LYS A 432 -25.54 -7.19 8.35
C LYS A 432 -24.87 -6.62 7.09
N GLU A 433 -25.61 -5.83 6.31
CA GLU A 433 -25.06 -5.11 5.16
C GLU A 433 -25.16 -3.59 5.35
N PRO A 434 -24.47 -2.98 6.34
CA PRO A 434 -24.43 -1.54 6.49
C PRO A 434 -23.87 -0.83 5.23
N TYR A 435 -23.04 -1.54 4.46
CA TYR A 435 -22.53 -1.08 3.17
C TYR A 435 -22.90 -2.05 2.05
N PRO A 436 -24.06 -1.86 1.39
CA PRO A 436 -24.45 -2.70 0.26
C PRO A 436 -23.36 -2.73 -0.81
N GLN A 437 -22.95 -3.93 -1.22
CA GLN A 437 -21.90 -4.10 -2.22
C GLN A 437 -22.51 -4.34 -3.61
N PRO A 438 -22.00 -3.70 -4.67
CA PRO A 438 -22.47 -3.97 -6.02
C PRO A 438 -22.18 -5.42 -6.40
N ALA A 439 -23.18 -6.11 -6.96
CA ALA A 439 -23.01 -7.48 -7.45
C ALA A 439 -22.00 -7.55 -8.62
N ARG A 440 -21.93 -6.49 -9.44
CA ARG A 440 -21.05 -6.37 -10.61
C ARG A 440 -20.36 -5.02 -10.61
N THR A 441 -19.06 -5.02 -10.89
CA THR A 441 -18.20 -3.82 -10.88
C THR A 441 -17.35 -3.62 -12.13
N ALA A 442 -17.40 -4.55 -13.09
CA ALA A 442 -16.69 -4.49 -14.36
C ALA A 442 -17.61 -4.76 -15.56
N PHE A 443 -17.30 -4.15 -16.71
CA PHE A 443 -17.90 -4.53 -17.99
C PHE A 443 -17.34 -5.87 -18.49
N THR A 444 -16.05 -6.12 -18.27
CA THR A 444 -15.40 -7.40 -18.50
C THR A 444 -15.99 -8.48 -17.59
N THR A 445 -16.34 -9.61 -18.18
CA THR A 445 -16.57 -10.85 -17.42
C THR A 445 -15.26 -11.63 -17.39
N PHE A 446 -14.75 -11.92 -16.19
CA PHE A 446 -13.54 -12.71 -16.02
C PHE A 446 -13.87 -14.19 -15.84
N GLY A 447 -13.24 -15.04 -16.66
CA GLY A 447 -13.52 -16.49 -16.69
C GLY A 447 -14.67 -16.87 -17.63
N LEU A 448 -14.77 -18.16 -17.95
CA LEU A 448 -15.81 -18.71 -18.81
C LEU A 448 -17.03 -19.23 -18.02
N GLU A 449 -16.83 -19.62 -16.77
CA GLU A 449 -17.88 -20.06 -15.86
C GLU A 449 -18.41 -18.87 -15.08
N GLN A 450 -19.70 -18.55 -15.24
CA GLN A 450 -20.35 -17.49 -14.49
C GLN A 450 -20.98 -18.05 -13.22
N ALA A 451 -20.63 -17.51 -12.06
CA ALA A 451 -21.50 -17.61 -10.91
C ALA A 451 -22.77 -16.79 -11.22
N GLU A 452 -23.97 -17.36 -11.06
CA GLU A 452 -25.22 -16.63 -11.29
C GLU A 452 -25.29 -15.38 -10.40
N HIS A 453 -25.17 -14.20 -11.00
CA HIS A 453 -25.41 -12.96 -10.28
C HIS A 453 -26.92 -12.71 -10.28
N THR A 454 -27.58 -12.98 -9.16
CA THR A 454 -28.99 -12.64 -8.97
C THR A 454 -29.11 -11.12 -9.12
N ARG A 455 -29.62 -10.64 -10.26
CA ARG A 455 -29.88 -9.21 -10.45
C ARG A 455 -30.90 -8.79 -9.39
N PRO A 456 -30.60 -7.82 -8.50
CA PRO A 456 -31.67 -7.19 -7.75
C PRO A 456 -32.62 -6.53 -8.74
N ARG A 457 -33.91 -6.85 -8.64
CA ARG A 457 -34.97 -6.17 -9.38
C ARG A 457 -34.85 -4.66 -9.07
N PRO A 458 -34.91 -3.77 -10.07
CA PRO A 458 -34.91 -2.34 -9.78
C PRO A 458 -36.07 -2.00 -8.83
N ALA A 459 -35.75 -1.42 -7.68
CA ALA A 459 -36.74 -0.86 -6.79
C ALA A 459 -37.32 0.40 -7.46
N GLY A 460 -38.57 0.31 -7.90
CA GLY A 460 -39.34 1.45 -8.40
C GLY A 460 -39.55 1.42 -9.91
N GLU A 461 -40.61 0.76 -10.36
CA GLU A 461 -41.36 1.29 -11.51
C GLU A 461 -41.89 2.67 -11.08
N LEU A 462 -41.30 3.74 -11.60
CA LEU A 462 -41.92 5.06 -11.56
C LEU A 462 -43.26 4.95 -12.29
N ARG A 463 -44.36 4.89 -11.52
CA ARG A 463 -45.71 4.98 -12.10
C ARG A 463 -45.86 6.36 -12.72
N PRO A 464 -46.18 6.47 -14.02
CA PRO A 464 -46.55 7.74 -14.61
C PRO A 464 -47.78 8.28 -13.86
N LEU A 465 -47.75 9.56 -13.48
CA LEU A 465 -48.99 10.26 -13.11
C LEU A 465 -49.88 10.24 -14.35
N VAL A 466 -50.98 9.50 -14.27
CA VAL A 466 -52.04 9.58 -15.27
C VAL A 466 -52.85 10.82 -14.90
N ASP A 467 -52.75 11.85 -15.73
CA ASP A 467 -53.68 12.98 -15.69
C ASP A 467 -55.09 12.44 -15.93
N HIS A 468 -55.97 12.60 -14.94
CA HIS A 468 -57.39 12.36 -15.12
C HIS A 468 -58.06 13.65 -15.65
N PRO A 469 -58.91 13.56 -16.69
CA PRO A 469 -59.61 14.70 -17.28
C PRO A 469 -60.71 15.28 -16.37
#